data_AF-A0A101Y1I0-F1
#
_entry.id   AF-A0A101Y1I0-F1
#
_cell.length_a   1.000
_cell.length_b   1.000
_cell.length_c   1.000
_cell.angle_alpha   90.00
_cell.angle_beta   90.00
_cell.angle_gamma   90.00
#
_symmetry.space_group_name_H-M   'P 1'
#
loop_
_entity.id
_entity.type
_entity.pdbx_description
1 polymer ?
#
loop_
_entity_poly.entity_id
_entity_poly.type
_entity_poly.pdbx_seq_one_letter_code
_entity_poly.pdbx_strand_id
1 'polypeptide(L)'
;MAYKEVTALYRNQRDDIIKLHVGEQVIETTDNHPFWVEGKGWVFADELQVGDKLQKANGINLTIDKVEFIKLDEKVTVYNFTVADFHTYYVTDLGIWVHNTDGCLRPEAKYLGSGKHGVNWKEGPATAKMSINGRAPTPQGQWSKADLEYAATKASTLEKGQAAWFDLPPGSTSVVHMPDGTTVPATKMWLRNNGTGTFHGYPAP
;
A
#
# COMPACT_ATOMS: atom_id res chain seq x y z
N MET A 1 -6.30 -20.16 12.40
CA MET A 1 -7.33 -19.11 12.20
C MET A 1 -7.80 -18.62 13.55
N ALA A 2 -8.09 -17.34 13.70
CA ALA A 2 -8.69 -16.77 14.90
C ALA A 2 -9.70 -15.69 14.50
N TYR A 3 -10.79 -15.56 15.26
CA TYR A 3 -11.80 -14.55 15.03
C TYR A 3 -11.43 -13.26 15.77
N LYS A 4 -11.79 -12.13 15.15
CA LYS A 4 -11.58 -10.79 15.69
C LYS A 4 -12.87 -9.99 15.58
N GLU A 5 -13.08 -9.10 16.53
CA GLU A 5 -14.24 -8.23 16.57
C GLU A 5 -14.23 -7.28 15.37
N VAL A 6 -15.41 -7.03 14.78
CA VAL A 6 -15.59 -5.97 13.80
C VAL A 6 -15.64 -4.64 14.53
N THR A 7 -14.67 -3.77 14.28
CA THR A 7 -14.51 -2.50 14.99
C THR A 7 -15.14 -1.31 14.27
N ALA A 8 -15.35 -1.42 12.95
CA ALA A 8 -15.96 -0.36 12.13
C ALA A 8 -16.62 -0.91 10.87
N LEU A 9 -17.62 -0.19 10.36
CA LEU A 9 -18.30 -0.46 9.09
C LEU A 9 -18.18 0.78 8.18
N TYR A 10 -18.00 0.55 6.88
CA TYR A 10 -17.88 1.59 5.87
C TYR A 10 -18.85 1.35 4.72
N ARG A 11 -19.39 2.45 4.19
CA ARG A 11 -20.27 2.47 3.02
C ARG A 11 -19.83 3.59 2.09
N ASN A 12 -19.46 3.24 0.87
CA ASN A 12 -18.99 4.19 -0.14
C ASN A 12 -19.78 4.05 -1.44
N GLN A 13 -19.74 5.08 -2.29
CA GLN A 13 -20.27 5.05 -3.66
C GLN A 13 -19.12 4.96 -4.65
N ARG A 14 -19.24 4.08 -5.64
CA ARG A 14 -18.26 3.89 -6.71
C ARG A 14 -18.95 3.85 -8.06
N ASP A 15 -18.31 4.40 -9.08
CA ASP A 15 -18.72 4.32 -10.48
C ASP A 15 -17.78 3.38 -11.28
N ASP A 16 -16.97 2.61 -10.58
CA ASP A 16 -16.03 1.65 -11.11
C ASP A 16 -15.90 0.43 -10.18
N ILE A 17 -15.79 -0.76 -10.76
CA ILE A 17 -15.54 -2.01 -10.06
C ILE A 17 -14.60 -2.90 -10.89
N ILE A 18 -13.97 -3.86 -10.22
CA ILE A 18 -13.18 -4.92 -10.83
C ILE A 18 -13.88 -6.25 -10.57
N LYS A 19 -14.02 -7.08 -11.60
CA LYS A 19 -14.48 -8.46 -11.48
C LYS A 19 -13.31 -9.42 -11.65
N LEU A 20 -13.05 -10.22 -10.62
CA LEU A 20 -12.05 -11.27 -10.62
C LEU A 20 -12.76 -12.61 -10.76
N HIS A 21 -12.47 -13.36 -11.81
CA HIS A 21 -12.99 -14.71 -12.01
C HIS A 21 -11.98 -15.69 -11.42
N VAL A 22 -12.40 -16.45 -10.40
CA VAL A 22 -11.53 -17.33 -9.62
C VAL A 22 -12.29 -18.63 -9.37
N GLY A 23 -11.94 -19.69 -10.10
CA GLY A 23 -12.69 -20.94 -10.04
C GLY A 23 -14.13 -20.75 -10.52
N GLU A 24 -15.12 -21.17 -9.71
CA GLU A 24 -16.55 -21.04 -10.06
C GLU A 24 -17.20 -19.73 -9.57
N GLN A 25 -16.42 -18.80 -9.01
CA GLN A 25 -16.94 -17.56 -8.43
C GLN A 25 -16.39 -16.31 -9.12
N VAL A 26 -17.23 -15.28 -9.18
CA VAL A 26 -16.84 -13.93 -9.56
C VAL A 26 -16.80 -13.06 -8.31
N ILE A 27 -15.65 -12.46 -8.04
CA ILE A 27 -15.46 -11.52 -6.93
C ILE A 27 -15.55 -10.11 -7.49
N GLU A 28 -16.50 -9.33 -7.01
CA GLU A 28 -16.61 -7.91 -7.33
C GLU A 28 -15.95 -7.09 -6.23
N THR A 29 -14.99 -6.24 -6.61
CA THR A 29 -14.19 -5.46 -5.66
C THR A 29 -13.87 -4.07 -6.20
N THR A 30 -13.49 -3.14 -5.33
CA THR A 30 -12.89 -1.87 -5.78
C THR A 30 -11.39 -2.02 -6.01
N ASP A 31 -10.84 -1.11 -6.80
CA ASP A 31 -9.42 -1.04 -7.17
C ASP A 31 -8.45 -1.22 -5.99
N ASN A 32 -8.75 -0.57 -4.87
CA ASN A 32 -7.84 -0.42 -3.73
C ASN A 32 -7.94 -1.52 -2.66
N HIS A 33 -8.65 -2.63 -2.91
CA HIS A 33 -8.68 -3.77 -1.98
C HIS A 33 -7.52 -4.73 -2.27
N PRO A 34 -6.62 -4.99 -1.31
CA PRO A 34 -5.53 -5.94 -1.49
C PRO A 34 -5.98 -7.38 -1.28
N PHE A 35 -5.44 -8.26 -2.12
CA PHE A 35 -5.56 -9.71 -2.04
C PHE A 35 -4.19 -10.32 -1.77
N TRP A 36 -4.15 -11.40 -0.97
CA TRP A 36 -2.89 -12.12 -0.76
C TRP A 36 -2.59 -13.03 -1.96
N VAL A 37 -1.46 -12.76 -2.61
CA VAL A 37 -0.98 -13.52 -3.78
C VAL A 37 0.27 -14.32 -3.43
N GLU A 38 0.24 -15.62 -3.74
CA GLU A 38 1.39 -16.52 -3.55
C GLU A 38 2.66 -15.97 -4.21
N GLY A 39 3.73 -15.82 -3.43
CA GLY A 39 5.02 -15.32 -3.89
C GLY A 39 5.12 -13.81 -4.10
N LYS A 40 4.01 -13.05 -4.02
CA LYS A 40 4.01 -11.58 -4.16
C LYS A 40 3.64 -10.84 -2.88
N GLY A 41 2.84 -11.44 -2.01
CA GLY A 41 2.27 -10.81 -0.80
C GLY A 41 0.97 -10.10 -1.11
N TRP A 42 0.68 -8.99 -0.43
CA TRP A 42 -0.50 -8.16 -0.69
C TRP A 42 -0.38 -7.42 -2.02
N VAL A 43 -1.37 -7.60 -2.90
CA VAL A 43 -1.44 -6.96 -4.22
C VAL A 43 -2.81 -6.30 -4.36
N PHE A 44 -2.86 -5.04 -4.79
CA PHE A 44 -4.12 -4.33 -5.01
C PHE A 44 -4.93 -4.96 -6.16
N ALA A 45 -6.25 -4.87 -6.08
CA ALA A 45 -7.13 -5.48 -7.07
C ALA A 45 -6.89 -4.96 -8.50
N ASP A 46 -6.48 -3.71 -8.67
CA ASP A 46 -6.12 -3.12 -9.96
C ASP A 46 -4.75 -3.55 -10.51
N GLU A 47 -3.92 -4.18 -9.67
CA GLU A 47 -2.62 -4.72 -10.03
C GLU A 47 -2.65 -6.25 -10.24
N LEU A 48 -3.77 -6.90 -9.92
CA LEU A 48 -3.96 -8.34 -10.11
C LEU A 48 -4.00 -8.69 -11.60
N GLN A 49 -3.39 -9.83 -11.92
CA GLN A 49 -3.27 -10.33 -13.29
C GLN A 49 -3.80 -11.76 -13.40
N VAL A 50 -4.23 -12.12 -14.61
CA VAL A 50 -4.53 -13.52 -14.95
C VAL A 50 -3.31 -14.39 -14.65
N GLY A 51 -3.52 -15.51 -13.95
CA GLY A 51 -2.44 -16.39 -13.48
C GLY A 51 -1.97 -16.11 -12.06
N ASP A 52 -2.32 -14.98 -11.44
CA ASP A 52 -2.07 -14.75 -10.02
C ASP A 52 -2.84 -15.77 -9.16
N LYS A 53 -2.21 -16.18 -8.06
CA LYS A 53 -2.71 -17.24 -7.18
C LYS A 53 -3.15 -16.67 -5.84
N LEU A 54 -4.45 -16.56 -5.65
CA LEU A 54 -5.07 -16.06 -4.42
C LEU A 54 -5.16 -17.15 -3.36
N GLN A 55 -4.77 -16.84 -2.14
CA GLN A 55 -4.81 -17.82 -1.04
C GLN A 55 -6.17 -17.88 -0.36
N LYS A 56 -6.66 -19.09 -0.11
CA LYS A 56 -7.86 -19.38 0.69
C LYS A 56 -7.54 -19.54 2.18
N ALA A 57 -8.57 -19.52 3.01
CA ALA A 57 -8.48 -19.76 4.47
C ALA A 57 -7.83 -21.09 4.86
N ASN A 58 -7.93 -22.12 4.01
CA ASN A 58 -7.30 -23.42 4.23
C ASN A 58 -5.86 -23.53 3.68
N GLY A 59 -5.28 -22.42 3.21
CA GLY A 59 -3.93 -22.36 2.65
C GLY A 59 -3.80 -22.82 1.19
N ILE A 60 -4.88 -23.34 0.59
CA ILE A 60 -4.90 -23.69 -0.84
C ILE A 60 -5.02 -22.41 -1.67
N ASN A 61 -4.36 -22.38 -2.83
CA ASN A 61 -4.44 -21.25 -3.75
C ASN A 61 -5.40 -21.52 -4.92
N LEU A 62 -6.07 -20.47 -5.38
CA LEU A 62 -6.87 -20.46 -6.60
C LEU A 62 -6.29 -19.45 -7.59
N THR A 63 -6.26 -19.84 -8.86
CA THR A 63 -5.74 -18.99 -9.93
C THR A 63 -6.81 -18.02 -10.41
N ILE A 64 -6.42 -16.78 -10.71
CA ILE A 64 -7.28 -15.81 -11.40
C ILE A 64 -7.35 -16.20 -12.88
N ASP A 65 -8.54 -16.52 -13.34
CA ASP A 65 -8.82 -16.93 -14.72
C ASP A 65 -9.09 -15.73 -15.63
N LYS A 66 -9.68 -14.66 -15.07
CA LYS A 66 -10.01 -13.43 -15.79
C LYS A 66 -10.09 -12.22 -14.85
N VAL A 67 -9.68 -11.06 -15.36
CA VAL A 67 -9.83 -9.76 -14.69
C VAL A 67 -10.60 -8.83 -15.62
N GLU A 68 -11.65 -8.20 -15.12
CA GLU A 68 -12.46 -7.22 -15.86
C GLU A 68 -12.53 -5.89 -15.11
N PHE A 69 -12.16 -4.80 -15.78
CA PHE A 69 -12.30 -3.45 -15.27
C PHE A 69 -13.57 -2.84 -15.83
N ILE A 70 -14.53 -2.51 -14.96
CA ILE A 70 -15.87 -2.07 -15.36
C ILE A 70 -16.11 -0.67 -14.86
N LYS A 71 -16.38 0.25 -15.80
CA LYS A 71 -16.99 1.54 -15.50
C LYS A 71 -18.51 1.36 -15.49
N LEU A 72 -19.17 1.91 -14.49
CA LEU A 72 -20.61 1.81 -14.29
C LEU A 72 -21.27 3.13 -14.68
N ASP A 73 -22.40 3.05 -15.39
CA ASP A 73 -23.20 4.23 -15.76
C ASP A 73 -23.86 4.86 -14.53
N GLU A 74 -24.24 4.04 -13.55
CA GLU A 74 -24.79 4.46 -12.26
C GLU A 74 -23.85 4.04 -11.11
N LYS A 75 -23.75 4.90 -10.10
CA LYS A 75 -22.95 4.59 -8.90
C LYS A 75 -23.57 3.44 -8.12
N VAL A 76 -22.73 2.48 -7.75
CA VAL A 76 -23.09 1.38 -6.85
C VAL A 76 -22.60 1.67 -5.43
N THR A 77 -23.35 1.15 -4.46
CA THR A 77 -22.90 1.15 -3.06
C THR A 77 -21.96 -0.03 -2.84
N VAL A 78 -20.76 0.25 -2.32
CA VAL A 78 -19.81 -0.76 -1.85
C VAL A 78 -19.69 -0.71 -0.33
N TYR A 79 -19.39 -1.88 0.25
CA TYR A 79 -19.31 -2.07 1.70
C TYR A 79 -17.93 -2.59 2.09
N ASN A 80 -17.42 -2.14 3.23
CA ASN A 80 -16.20 -2.63 3.83
C ASN A 80 -16.34 -2.60 5.37
N PHE A 81 -15.49 -3.31 6.10
CA PHE A 81 -15.47 -3.33 7.56
C PHE A 81 -14.07 -3.64 8.11
N THR A 82 -13.73 -3.09 9.27
CA THR A 82 -12.44 -3.35 9.95
C THR A 82 -12.62 -4.39 11.03
N VAL A 83 -11.62 -5.25 11.18
CA VAL A 83 -11.50 -6.18 12.31
C VAL A 83 -10.33 -5.78 13.20
N ALA A 84 -10.46 -6.00 14.50
CA ALA A 84 -9.39 -5.75 15.46
C ALA A 84 -8.12 -6.57 15.15
N ASP A 85 -6.95 -5.98 15.42
CA ASP A 85 -5.60 -6.56 15.38
C ASP A 85 -5.07 -6.98 14.00
N PHE A 86 -5.83 -7.76 13.24
CA PHE A 86 -5.32 -8.41 12.03
C PHE A 86 -5.51 -7.60 10.77
N HIS A 87 -6.53 -6.73 10.74
CA HIS A 87 -6.94 -5.96 9.55
C HIS A 87 -7.03 -6.81 8.27
N THR A 88 -7.26 -8.11 8.40
CA THR A 88 -7.36 -9.08 7.31
C THR A 88 -8.49 -10.03 7.63
N TYR A 89 -9.18 -10.47 6.58
CA TYR A 89 -10.38 -11.29 6.70
C TYR A 89 -10.55 -12.13 5.43
N TYR A 90 -11.48 -13.06 5.48
CA TYR A 90 -11.81 -13.90 4.34
C TYR A 90 -13.14 -13.46 3.75
N VAL A 91 -13.18 -13.30 2.43
CA VAL A 91 -14.38 -12.94 1.68
C VAL A 91 -14.84 -14.09 0.79
N THR A 92 -16.11 -14.00 0.42
CA THR A 92 -16.82 -14.98 -0.40
C THR A 92 -16.90 -16.38 0.21
N ASP A 93 -17.72 -17.25 -0.37
CA ASP A 93 -17.84 -18.64 0.06
C ASP A 93 -16.57 -19.45 -0.21
N LEU A 94 -15.69 -18.97 -1.09
CA LEU A 94 -14.37 -19.55 -1.31
C LEU A 94 -13.40 -19.22 -0.17
N GLY A 95 -13.68 -18.21 0.65
CA GLY A 95 -12.82 -17.81 1.77
C GLY A 95 -11.48 -17.27 1.28
N ILE A 96 -11.50 -16.31 0.35
CA ILE A 96 -10.30 -15.67 -0.21
C ILE A 96 -9.73 -14.65 0.78
N TRP A 97 -8.41 -14.68 0.99
CA TRP A 97 -7.74 -13.83 1.96
C TRP A 97 -7.53 -12.42 1.43
N VAL A 98 -8.14 -11.45 2.11
CA VAL A 98 -8.06 -10.03 1.77
C VAL A 98 -7.62 -9.20 2.97
N HIS A 99 -7.12 -8.00 2.68
CA HIS A 99 -6.72 -7.03 3.69
C HIS A 99 -7.73 -5.88 3.72
N ASN A 100 -8.21 -5.50 4.91
CA ASN A 100 -8.86 -4.21 5.07
C ASN A 100 -7.75 -3.17 5.19
N THR A 101 -7.64 -2.31 4.18
CA THR A 101 -6.67 -1.23 4.22
C THR A 101 -7.04 -0.14 5.23
N ASP A 102 -8.25 -0.05 5.79
CA ASP A 102 -8.71 1.10 6.60
C ASP A 102 -8.44 2.43 5.90
N GLY A 103 -8.50 2.44 4.56
CA GLY A 103 -8.07 3.59 3.77
C GLY A 103 -6.54 3.74 3.65
N CYS A 104 -5.75 2.67 3.82
CA CYS A 104 -4.30 2.65 3.57
C CYS A 104 -4.08 3.26 2.20
N LEU A 105 -3.31 4.33 2.22
CA LEU A 105 -3.01 5.09 1.04
C LEU A 105 -1.97 4.31 0.25
N ARG A 106 -2.13 4.24 -1.07
CA ARG A 106 -1.08 3.68 -1.91
C ARG A 106 0.16 4.59 -1.83
N PRO A 107 1.38 4.03 -1.78
CA PRO A 107 2.56 4.86 -2.05
C PRO A 107 2.42 5.49 -3.44
N GLU A 108 2.94 6.70 -3.63
CA GLU A 108 3.09 7.24 -4.98
C GLU A 108 3.87 6.25 -5.86
N ALA A 109 3.40 6.01 -7.09
CA ALA A 109 3.93 4.96 -7.97
C ALA A 109 5.47 4.99 -8.13
N LYS A 110 6.07 6.19 -8.06
CA LYS A 110 7.53 6.38 -8.12
C LYS A 110 8.30 5.69 -6.99
N TYR A 111 7.66 5.35 -5.88
CA TYR A 111 8.30 4.68 -4.75
C TYR A 111 8.58 3.21 -4.99
N LEU A 112 7.82 2.54 -5.88
CA LEU A 112 8.11 1.15 -6.26
C LEU A 112 9.28 1.06 -7.27
N GLY A 113 9.56 2.17 -7.96
CA GLY A 113 10.65 2.28 -8.93
C GLY A 113 11.94 2.87 -8.36
N SER A 114 12.75 3.43 -9.25
CA SER A 114 14.00 4.13 -8.92
C SER A 114 13.81 5.65 -8.77
N GLY A 115 12.56 6.10 -8.58
CA GLY A 115 12.27 7.51 -8.35
C GLY A 115 12.86 8.00 -7.04
N LYS A 116 12.88 9.32 -6.83
CA LYS A 116 13.37 9.91 -5.59
C LYS A 116 12.64 9.32 -4.37
N HIS A 117 13.42 8.83 -3.41
CA HIS A 117 12.99 8.08 -2.22
C HIS A 117 12.44 6.67 -2.46
N GLY A 118 12.41 6.16 -3.70
CA GLY A 118 11.86 4.84 -3.99
C GLY A 118 12.73 3.68 -3.50
N VAL A 119 12.12 2.49 -3.44
CA VAL A 119 12.73 1.25 -2.97
C VAL A 119 13.97 0.90 -3.80
N ASN A 120 13.90 1.09 -5.11
CA ASN A 120 14.98 0.78 -6.05
C ASN A 120 15.78 2.03 -6.45
N TRP A 121 15.78 3.08 -5.63
CA TRP A 121 16.56 4.28 -5.90
C TRP A 121 18.07 3.94 -5.92
N LYS A 122 18.76 4.41 -6.97
CA LYS A 122 20.16 4.05 -7.28
C LYS A 122 21.08 5.25 -7.47
N GLU A 123 20.58 6.48 -7.28
CA GLU A 123 21.47 7.65 -7.30
C GLU A 123 22.41 7.52 -6.11
N GLY A 124 23.68 7.18 -6.39
CA GLY A 124 24.70 6.92 -5.38
C GLY A 124 24.84 8.06 -4.35
N PRO A 125 25.61 7.82 -3.27
CA PRO A 125 25.58 8.60 -2.04
C PRO A 125 25.66 10.11 -2.34
N ALA A 126 24.54 10.80 -2.11
CA ALA A 126 24.41 12.26 -2.12
C ALA A 126 24.84 13.02 -3.39
N THR A 127 24.26 12.72 -4.55
CA THR A 127 24.26 13.70 -5.67
C THR A 127 22.87 14.08 -6.14
N ALA A 128 21.99 14.44 -5.20
CA ALA A 128 21.06 15.54 -5.50
C ALA A 128 21.90 16.83 -5.54
N LYS A 129 22.39 17.12 -6.75
CA LYS A 129 23.24 18.23 -7.19
C LYS A 129 23.18 19.47 -6.28
N MET A 130 24.36 20.05 -6.03
CA MET A 130 24.64 21.36 -5.45
C MET A 130 23.43 22.27 -5.27
N SER A 131 23.31 22.85 -4.07
CA SER A 131 22.34 23.88 -3.68
C SER A 131 21.31 24.26 -4.74
N ILE A 132 20.11 23.67 -4.69
CA ILE A 132 18.99 24.19 -5.48
C ILE A 132 18.64 25.55 -4.87
N ASN A 133 18.90 26.63 -5.61
CA ASN A 133 18.64 28.02 -5.20
C ASN A 133 19.29 28.41 -3.87
N GLY A 134 20.56 28.03 -3.63
CA GLY A 134 21.31 28.42 -2.44
C GLY A 134 20.94 27.67 -1.15
N ARG A 135 20.11 26.61 -1.23
CA ARG A 135 19.80 25.75 -0.08
C ARG A 135 20.89 24.71 0.14
N ALA A 136 21.24 24.41 1.39
CA ALA A 136 22.17 23.34 1.71
C ALA A 136 21.70 21.99 1.11
N PRO A 137 22.63 21.09 0.70
CA PRO A 137 22.25 19.75 0.28
C PRO A 137 21.45 19.05 1.37
N THR A 138 20.37 18.38 0.99
CA THR A 138 19.45 17.73 1.94
C THR A 138 19.66 16.23 1.96
N PRO A 139 19.59 15.57 3.14
CA PRO A 139 19.57 14.12 3.23
C PRO A 139 18.46 13.51 2.38
N GLN A 140 18.70 12.32 1.83
CA GLN A 140 17.74 11.61 0.99
C GLN A 140 17.42 10.24 1.58
N GLY A 141 16.19 10.05 2.06
CA GLY A 141 15.72 8.74 2.53
C GLY A 141 15.44 7.78 1.38
N GLN A 142 15.70 6.50 1.58
CA GLN A 142 15.36 5.38 0.70
C GLN A 142 14.51 4.37 1.49
N TRP A 143 13.31 4.07 0.98
CA TRP A 143 12.39 3.12 1.60
C TRP A 143 12.88 1.67 1.47
N SER A 144 12.69 0.88 2.51
CA SER A 144 12.53 -0.57 2.34
C SER A 144 11.10 -0.89 1.91
N LYS A 145 10.88 -2.05 1.27
CA LYS A 145 9.53 -2.48 0.88
C LYS A 145 8.61 -2.62 2.12
N ALA A 146 9.12 -3.21 3.20
CA ALA A 146 8.35 -3.44 4.42
C ALA A 146 7.95 -2.13 5.12
N ASP A 147 8.86 -1.15 5.16
CA ASP A 147 8.57 0.15 5.79
C ASP A 147 7.60 1.00 4.96
N LEU A 148 7.55 0.79 3.63
CA LEU A 148 6.60 1.47 2.75
C LEU A 148 5.15 1.03 3.02
N GLU A 149 4.93 -0.25 3.34
CA GLU A 149 3.62 -0.77 3.76
C GLU A 149 3.22 -0.19 5.12
N TYR A 150 4.14 -0.15 6.09
CA TYR A 150 3.88 0.49 7.37
C TYR A 150 3.60 2.00 7.24
N ALA A 151 4.31 2.68 6.35
CA ALA A 151 4.08 4.09 6.02
C ALA A 151 2.68 4.32 5.42
N ALA A 152 2.19 3.42 4.57
CA ALA A 152 0.82 3.48 4.02
C ALA A 152 -0.24 3.48 5.13
N THR A 153 -0.06 2.62 6.15
CA THR A 153 -0.94 2.55 7.32
C THR A 153 -0.85 3.79 8.19
N LYS A 154 0.34 4.37 8.39
CA LYS A 154 0.45 5.62 9.15
C LYS A 154 -0.13 6.80 8.39
N ALA A 155 0.08 6.87 7.09
CA ALA A 155 -0.43 7.95 6.26
C ALA A 155 -1.97 7.96 6.18
N SER A 156 -2.65 6.81 6.27
CA SER A 156 -4.12 6.75 6.30
C SER A 156 -4.73 7.29 7.59
N THR A 157 -3.95 7.42 8.66
CA THR A 157 -4.40 8.09 9.90
C THR A 157 -4.50 9.61 9.77
N LEU A 158 -3.97 10.17 8.66
CA LEU A 158 -3.98 11.60 8.40
C LEU A 158 -5.24 12.00 7.60
N GLU A 159 -5.80 13.16 7.93
CA GLU A 159 -6.84 13.78 7.11
C GLU A 159 -6.31 14.14 5.71
N LYS A 160 -7.22 14.33 4.76
CA LYS A 160 -6.87 14.74 3.40
C LYS A 160 -6.04 16.02 3.40
N GLY A 161 -4.83 15.94 2.84
CA GLY A 161 -3.89 17.06 2.74
C GLY A 161 -3.06 17.31 4.00
N GLN A 162 -3.33 16.59 5.10
CA GLN A 162 -2.55 16.66 6.32
C GLN A 162 -1.22 15.93 6.16
N ALA A 163 -0.20 16.42 6.87
CA ALA A 163 1.11 15.79 6.97
C ALA A 163 1.57 15.71 8.43
N ALA A 164 2.34 14.67 8.77
CA ALA A 164 2.91 14.50 10.10
C ALA A 164 4.21 13.67 10.05
N TRP A 165 4.94 13.71 11.16
CA TRP A 165 6.08 12.85 11.42
C TRP A 165 5.66 11.62 12.21
N PHE A 166 6.25 10.48 11.89
CA PHE A 166 6.07 9.21 12.59
C PHE A 166 7.43 8.55 12.80
N ASP A 167 7.54 7.74 13.84
CA ASP A 167 8.69 6.86 14.03
C ASP A 167 8.59 5.64 13.11
N LEU A 168 9.74 5.20 12.57
CA LEU A 168 9.85 3.94 11.84
C LEU A 168 9.72 2.76 12.80
N PRO A 169 9.23 1.60 12.33
CA PRO A 169 9.04 0.44 13.19
C PRO A 169 10.41 -0.13 13.61
N PRO A 170 10.51 -0.76 14.79
CA PRO A 170 11.72 -1.47 15.19
C PRO A 170 12.16 -2.49 14.13
N GLY A 171 13.45 -2.52 13.80
CA GLY A 171 13.98 -3.41 12.75
C GLY A 171 13.79 -2.88 11.31
N SER A 172 13.32 -1.64 11.15
CA SER A 172 13.32 -0.92 9.87
C SER A 172 14.65 -1.04 9.15
N THR A 173 14.58 -1.26 7.84
CA THR A 173 15.75 -1.35 6.95
C THR A 173 15.82 -0.19 5.96
N SER A 174 14.93 0.80 6.09
CA SER A 174 15.03 2.06 5.38
C SER A 174 16.29 2.83 5.81
N VAL A 175 16.91 3.53 4.86
CA VAL A 175 18.18 4.25 5.07
C VAL A 175 18.06 5.70 4.64
N VAL A 176 18.99 6.52 5.09
CA VAL A 176 19.13 7.92 4.66
C VAL A 176 20.55 8.14 4.18
N HIS A 177 20.68 8.66 2.96
CA HIS A 177 21.95 9.09 2.39
C HIS A 177 22.21 10.55 2.76
N MET A 178 23.29 10.77 3.48
CA MET A 178 23.68 12.05 4.04
C MET A 178 24.55 12.83 3.05
N PRO A 179 24.51 14.18 3.07
CA PRO A 179 25.31 15.02 2.17
C PRO A 179 26.83 14.80 2.24
N ASP A 180 27.34 14.27 3.34
CA ASP A 180 28.76 13.91 3.54
C ASP A 180 29.15 12.58 2.88
N GLY A 181 28.23 11.95 2.15
CA GLY A 181 28.42 10.67 1.48
C GLY A 181 28.17 9.45 2.36
N THR A 182 27.89 9.64 3.66
CA THR A 182 27.55 8.53 4.56
C THR A 182 26.11 8.06 4.33
N THR A 183 25.83 6.82 4.76
CA THR A 183 24.48 6.27 4.79
C THR A 183 24.19 5.83 6.21
N VAL A 184 23.09 6.33 6.77
CA VAL A 184 22.67 6.03 8.16
C VAL A 184 21.31 5.34 8.15
N PRO A 185 20.98 4.53 9.17
CA PRO A 185 19.62 4.03 9.35
C PRO A 185 18.63 5.18 9.47
N ALA A 186 17.45 5.03 8.86
CA ALA A 186 16.35 5.95 9.10
C ALA A 186 15.66 5.59 10.43
N THR A 187 15.34 6.59 11.24
CA THR A 187 14.59 6.38 12.49
C THR A 187 13.17 6.94 12.43
N LYS A 188 12.93 7.88 11.52
CA LYS A 188 11.63 8.55 11.34
C LYS A 188 11.20 8.56 9.89
N MET A 189 9.96 8.95 9.68
CA MET A 189 9.40 9.23 8.38
C MET A 189 8.45 10.42 8.44
N TRP A 190 8.51 11.25 7.41
CA TRP A 190 7.49 12.26 7.17
C TRP A 190 6.50 11.73 6.15
N LEU A 191 5.20 11.86 6.43
CA LEU A 191 4.11 11.37 5.59
C LEU A 191 3.06 12.45 5.37
N ARG A 192 2.44 12.45 4.20
CA ARG A 192 1.30 13.29 3.81
C ARG A 192 0.25 12.46 3.09
N ASN A 193 -1.01 12.58 3.51
CA ASN A 193 -2.13 12.07 2.76
C ASN A 193 -2.44 13.03 1.59
N ASN A 194 -2.30 12.56 0.34
CA ASN A 194 -2.54 13.40 -0.84
C ASN A 194 -4.04 13.70 -1.07
N GLY A 195 -4.94 12.92 -0.47
CA GLY A 195 -6.38 13.05 -0.68
C GLY A 195 -6.87 12.45 -2.00
N THR A 196 -6.02 11.68 -2.66
CA THR A 196 -6.26 11.01 -3.95
C THR A 196 -6.14 9.49 -3.84
N GLY A 197 -6.20 8.95 -2.62
CA GLY A 197 -5.93 7.54 -2.34
C GLY A 197 -4.44 7.17 -2.33
N THR A 198 -3.54 8.17 -2.37
CA THR A 198 -2.09 7.98 -2.28
C THR A 198 -1.47 8.81 -1.15
N PHE A 199 -0.25 8.46 -0.75
CA PHE A 199 0.56 9.27 0.18
C PHE A 199 1.91 9.67 -0.42
N HIS A 200 2.38 10.84 -0.02
CA HIS A 200 3.75 11.28 -0.21
C HIS A 200 4.51 11.12 1.10
N GLY A 201 5.78 10.74 1.04
CA GLY A 201 6.64 10.64 2.22
C GLY A 201 8.08 10.27 1.93
N TYR A 202 8.91 10.35 2.95
CA TYR A 202 10.31 9.93 2.89
C TYR A 202 10.84 9.52 4.27
N PRO A 203 11.76 8.55 4.34
CA PRO A 203 12.52 8.25 5.55
C PRO A 203 13.46 9.40 5.91
N ALA A 204 13.72 9.56 7.21
CA ALA A 204 14.63 10.56 7.76
C ALA A 204 15.45 9.99 8.93
N PRO A 205 16.61 10.60 9.23
CA PRO A 205 17.43 10.24 10.38
C PRO A 205 16.67 10.40 11.70
#